data_AF-Q7WSZ7-F1
#
_entry.id   AF-Q7WSZ7-F1
#
_cell.length_a   1.000
_cell.length_b   1.000
_cell.length_c   1.000
_cell.angle_alpha   90.00
_cell.angle_beta   90.00
_cell.angle_gamma   90.00
#
_symmetry.space_group_name_H-M   'P 1'
#
loop_
_entity.id
_entity.type
_entity.pdbx_description
1 polymer ?
#
loop_
_entity_poly.entity_id
_entity_poly.type
_entity_poly.pdbx_seq_one_letter_code
_entity_poly.pdbx_strand_id
1 'polypeptide(L)'
;MRKYANNFEGTAYLAEYNEDYEHREKYSMGNGYYLGKSSYSGWIIEKSIIYDRDNTIENFAYVAGNHENIYLKLDACKEVAPQTELFDNGEFEIVDYSQKAIALFGDTKPIKELLMAMGGKFNPRLTHNNEKKAGWIFQQSKREELETIINLKSE
;
A
#
# COMPACT_ATOMS: atom_id res chain seq x y z
N MET A 1 -11.77 1.71 -27.43
CA MET A 1 -10.66 2.39 -26.75
C MET A 1 -9.59 2.82 -27.77
N ARG A 2 -8.75 1.92 -28.34
CA ARG A 2 -7.69 2.27 -29.31
C ARG A 2 -8.07 3.26 -30.44
N LYS A 3 -9.22 3.04 -31.11
CA LYS A 3 -9.70 3.92 -32.20
C LYS A 3 -9.85 5.39 -31.79
N TYR A 4 -10.13 5.65 -30.52
CA TYR A 4 -10.39 6.99 -29.98
C TYR A 4 -9.26 7.52 -29.10
N ALA A 5 -8.30 6.68 -28.71
CA ALA A 5 -7.17 7.08 -27.87
C ALA A 5 -6.29 8.14 -28.54
N ASN A 6 -6.19 8.10 -29.88
CA ASN A 6 -5.48 9.09 -30.70
C ASN A 6 -6.11 10.49 -30.70
N ASN A 7 -7.34 10.64 -30.22
CA ASN A 7 -8.00 11.95 -30.20
C ASN A 7 -7.41 12.89 -29.13
N PHE A 8 -6.60 12.37 -28.20
CA PHE A 8 -6.01 13.12 -27.11
C PHE A 8 -4.54 12.75 -26.95
N GLU A 9 -3.65 13.75 -27.04
CA GLU A 9 -2.19 13.55 -27.05
C GLU A 9 -1.68 12.79 -25.82
N GLY A 10 -2.21 13.10 -24.63
CA GLY A 10 -1.83 12.43 -23.39
C GLY A 10 -2.22 10.96 -23.31
N THR A 11 -3.07 10.46 -24.21
CA THR A 11 -3.49 9.05 -24.27
C THR A 11 -3.14 8.38 -25.59
N ALA A 12 -2.42 9.05 -26.49
CA ALA A 12 -2.14 8.53 -27.83
C ALA A 12 -1.39 7.19 -27.79
N TYR A 13 -0.53 6.98 -26.79
CA TYR A 13 0.21 5.73 -26.59
C TYR A 13 -0.70 4.51 -26.34
N LEU A 14 -1.94 4.72 -25.85
CA LEU A 14 -2.94 3.66 -25.65
C LEU A 14 -3.60 3.20 -26.96
N ALA A 15 -3.26 3.80 -28.10
CA ALA A 15 -3.73 3.35 -29.40
C ALA A 15 -3.00 2.08 -29.87
N GLU A 16 -1.78 1.85 -29.39
CA GLU A 16 -0.99 0.68 -29.69
C GLU A 16 -1.33 -0.47 -28.74
N TYR A 17 -1.25 -1.70 -29.24
CA TYR A 17 -1.42 -2.87 -28.39
C TYR A 17 -0.20 -3.05 -27.51
N ASN A 18 -0.43 -3.32 -26.22
CA ASN A 18 0.64 -3.69 -25.30
C ASN A 18 0.25 -4.98 -24.54
N GLU A 19 1.09 -5.99 -24.65
CA GLU A 19 0.85 -7.30 -24.03
C GLU A 19 1.11 -7.35 -22.52
N ASP A 20 1.88 -6.40 -21.98
CA ASP A 20 2.23 -6.34 -20.55
C ASP A 20 1.04 -5.94 -19.68
N TYR A 21 0.12 -5.17 -20.24
CA TYR A 21 -1.04 -4.66 -19.51
C TYR A 21 -2.38 -4.81 -20.23
N GLU A 22 -2.44 -5.15 -21.52
CA GLU A 22 -3.73 -5.43 -22.18
C GLU A 22 -4.00 -6.93 -22.27
N HIS A 23 -5.00 -7.40 -21.53
CA HIS A 23 -5.33 -8.82 -21.49
C HIS A 23 -6.68 -9.11 -22.14
N ARG A 24 -6.70 -10.21 -22.92
CA ARG A 24 -7.87 -10.66 -23.67
C ARG A 24 -8.11 -12.15 -23.47
N GLU A 25 -8.96 -12.47 -22.50
CA GLU A 25 -9.30 -13.84 -22.12
C GLU A 25 -10.67 -14.23 -22.66
N LYS A 26 -10.69 -14.88 -23.84
CA LYS A 26 -11.93 -15.24 -24.58
C LYS A 26 -12.36 -16.71 -24.44
N TYR A 27 -11.99 -17.38 -23.36
CA TYR A 27 -12.39 -18.76 -23.08
C TYR A 27 -13.47 -18.79 -21.99
N SER A 28 -14.17 -19.92 -21.82
CA SER A 28 -15.36 -20.05 -20.96
C SER A 28 -15.16 -19.68 -19.48
N MET A 29 -13.92 -19.57 -19.01
CA MET A 29 -13.54 -19.20 -17.64
C MET A 29 -12.62 -17.97 -17.60
N GLY A 30 -12.47 -17.26 -18.73
CA GLY A 30 -11.63 -16.09 -18.83
C GLY A 30 -12.31 -14.84 -18.27
N ASN A 31 -11.52 -13.88 -17.80
CA ASN A 31 -12.02 -12.63 -17.20
C ASN A 31 -12.38 -11.56 -18.24
N GLY A 32 -12.54 -11.94 -19.51
CA GLY A 32 -12.89 -11.01 -20.59
C GLY A 32 -11.74 -10.08 -20.97
N TYR A 33 -12.01 -8.78 -21.01
CA TYR A 33 -11.03 -7.75 -21.37
C TYR A 33 -10.68 -6.94 -20.13
N TYR A 34 -9.40 -6.82 -19.82
CA TYR A 34 -8.96 -5.98 -18.70
C TYR A 34 -7.59 -5.34 -18.98
N LEU A 35 -7.32 -4.25 -18.28
CA LEU A 35 -6.08 -3.49 -18.32
C LEU A 35 -5.37 -3.56 -16.96
N GLY A 36 -4.05 -3.78 -16.96
CA GLY A 36 -3.22 -3.82 -15.76
C GLY A 36 -2.76 -5.23 -15.40
N LYS A 37 -2.15 -5.39 -14.22
CA LYS A 37 -1.40 -6.59 -13.85
C LYS A 37 -2.23 -7.89 -13.79
N SER A 38 -3.51 -7.79 -13.41
CA SER A 38 -4.44 -8.92 -13.35
C SER A 38 -5.89 -8.43 -13.35
N SER A 39 -6.84 -9.33 -13.60
CA SER A 39 -8.28 -9.03 -13.54
C SER A 39 -8.74 -8.55 -12.15
N TYR A 40 -8.03 -8.95 -11.09
CA TYR A 40 -8.30 -8.53 -9.71
C TYR A 40 -7.60 -7.23 -9.31
N SER A 41 -6.65 -6.76 -10.11
CA SER A 41 -5.78 -5.62 -9.81
C SER A 41 -5.57 -4.78 -11.06
N GLY A 42 -6.67 -4.30 -11.63
CA GLY A 42 -6.69 -3.59 -12.90
C GLY A 42 -8.07 -3.02 -13.23
N TRP A 43 -8.22 -2.55 -14.47
CA TRP A 43 -9.48 -2.01 -15.00
C TRP A 43 -10.17 -3.03 -15.89
N ILE A 44 -11.42 -3.37 -15.61
CA ILE A 44 -12.22 -4.27 -16.45
C ILE A 44 -12.88 -3.45 -17.56
N ILE A 45 -12.80 -3.93 -18.79
CA ILE A 45 -13.47 -3.34 -19.95
C ILE A 45 -14.66 -4.21 -20.33
N GLU A 46 -15.86 -3.67 -20.13
CA GLU A 46 -17.10 -4.32 -20.54
C GLU A 46 -17.91 -3.45 -21.50
N LYS A 47 -18.79 -4.11 -22.26
CA LYS A 47 -19.76 -3.43 -23.10
C LYS A 47 -21.06 -3.33 -22.33
N SER A 48 -21.46 -2.11 -21.99
CA SER A 48 -22.79 -1.83 -21.44
C SER A 48 -23.76 -1.43 -22.56
N ILE A 49 -24.98 -1.96 -22.51
CA ILE A 49 -26.06 -1.56 -23.42
C ILE A 49 -26.70 -0.28 -22.88
N ILE A 50 -26.91 0.71 -23.75
CA ILE A 50 -27.51 1.99 -23.41
C ILE A 50 -28.97 1.95 -23.90
N TYR A 51 -29.92 1.89 -22.97
CA TYR A 51 -31.36 1.92 -23.30
C TYR A 51 -31.93 3.33 -23.27
N ASP A 52 -31.58 4.10 -22.24
CA ASP A 52 -31.98 5.47 -22.03
C ASP A 52 -30.74 6.34 -21.85
N ARG A 53 -30.61 7.36 -22.69
CA ARG A 53 -29.43 8.24 -22.71
C ARG A 53 -29.31 9.02 -21.41
N ASP A 54 -30.40 9.57 -20.88
CA ASP A 54 -30.33 10.51 -19.77
C ASP A 54 -30.01 9.77 -18.47
N ASN A 55 -30.71 8.66 -18.21
CA ASN A 55 -30.39 7.76 -17.09
C ASN A 55 -28.96 7.20 -17.17
N THR A 56 -28.47 6.91 -18.37
CA THR A 56 -27.08 6.43 -18.56
C THR A 56 -26.06 7.50 -18.22
N ILE A 57 -26.30 8.75 -18.64
CA ILE A 57 -25.43 9.87 -18.29
C ILE A 57 -25.44 10.10 -16.78
N GLU A 58 -26.61 10.09 -16.14
CA GLU A 58 -26.73 10.28 -14.69
C GLU A 58 -25.96 9.21 -13.90
N ASN A 59 -26.14 7.92 -14.24
CA ASN A 59 -25.45 6.82 -13.58
C ASN A 59 -23.92 6.90 -13.76
N PHE A 60 -23.43 7.14 -14.98
CA PHE A 60 -21.98 7.21 -15.21
C PHE A 60 -21.35 8.50 -14.68
N ALA A 61 -22.03 9.65 -14.77
CA ALA A 61 -21.55 10.92 -14.25
C ALA A 61 -21.45 10.90 -12.72
N TYR A 62 -22.42 10.27 -12.03
CA TYR A 62 -22.37 10.09 -10.59
C TYR A 62 -21.13 9.28 -10.16
N VAL A 63 -20.81 8.21 -10.88
CA VAL A 63 -19.63 7.38 -10.61
C VAL A 63 -18.32 8.12 -10.89
N ALA A 64 -18.26 8.90 -11.98
CA ALA A 64 -17.04 9.63 -12.37
C ALA A 64 -16.79 10.92 -11.56
N GLY A 65 -17.85 11.56 -11.05
CA GLY A 65 -17.76 12.85 -10.35
C GLY A 65 -17.44 12.75 -8.85
N ASN A 66 -17.57 11.57 -8.25
CA ASN A 66 -17.23 11.37 -6.85
C ASN A 66 -15.79 10.87 -6.71
N HIS A 67 -14.90 11.75 -6.23
CA HIS A 67 -13.49 11.42 -5.99
C HIS A 67 -13.30 10.26 -4.99
N GLU A 68 -14.25 10.04 -4.08
CA GLU A 68 -14.21 8.91 -3.13
C GLU A 68 -14.43 7.55 -3.81
N ASN A 69 -15.11 7.53 -4.97
CA ASN A 69 -15.35 6.31 -5.75
C ASN A 69 -14.14 5.92 -6.63
N ILE A 70 -13.15 6.80 -6.78
CA ILE A 70 -11.93 6.54 -7.55
C ILE A 70 -10.92 5.86 -6.63
N TYR A 71 -11.03 4.53 -6.53
CA TYR A 71 -10.07 3.71 -5.78
C TYR A 71 -8.79 3.46 -6.60
N LEU A 72 -7.96 4.50 -6.74
CA LEU A 72 -6.56 4.32 -7.11
C LEU A 72 -5.84 3.86 -5.85
N LYS A 73 -5.71 2.54 -5.69
CA LYS A 73 -4.72 2.01 -4.75
C LYS A 73 -3.37 2.46 -5.29
N LEU A 74 -2.85 3.58 -4.80
CA LEU A 74 -1.45 3.90 -5.00
C LEU A 74 -0.71 2.74 -4.36
N ASP A 75 -0.24 1.83 -5.19
CA ASP A 75 0.88 0.99 -4.83
C ASP A 75 1.95 1.98 -4.42
N ALA A 76 2.15 2.10 -3.11
CA ALA A 76 3.18 2.94 -2.55
C ALA A 76 4.44 2.63 -3.34
N CYS A 77 4.94 3.62 -4.08
CA CYS A 77 6.18 3.54 -4.81
C CYS A 77 7.19 2.87 -3.88
N LYS A 78 7.69 1.72 -4.32
CA LYS A 78 8.85 1.09 -3.72
C LYS A 78 10.03 1.99 -4.03
N GLU A 79 10.27 2.97 -3.18
CA GLU A 79 11.52 3.71 -3.07
C GLU A 79 11.38 4.66 -1.89
N VAL A 80 11.82 4.24 -0.71
CA VAL A 80 12.97 4.81 -0.01
C VAL A 80 13.50 3.70 0.91
N ALA A 81 14.82 3.49 0.87
CA ALA A 81 15.54 2.64 1.81
C ALA A 81 15.17 3.02 3.27
N PRO A 82 15.20 2.09 4.24
CA PRO A 82 15.06 2.44 5.64
C PRO A 82 16.15 3.47 5.97
N GLN A 83 15.74 4.71 6.28
CA GLN A 83 16.63 5.69 6.85
C GLN A 83 16.79 5.32 8.31
N THR A 84 17.96 4.75 8.61
CA THR A 84 18.34 4.34 9.95
C THR A 84 18.71 5.57 10.76
N GLU A 85 17.75 6.16 11.47
CA GLU A 85 18.09 7.04 12.59
C GLU A 85 18.37 6.15 13.81
N LEU A 86 19.66 5.83 13.99
CA LEU A 86 20.15 5.07 15.12
C LEU A 86 20.12 5.94 16.38
N PHE A 87 19.08 5.79 17.20
CA PHE A 87 19.13 6.18 18.60
C PHE A 87 19.83 5.04 19.35
N ASP A 88 21.14 5.17 19.53
CA ASP A 88 21.95 4.21 20.28
C ASP A 88 21.88 4.52 21.77
N ASN A 89 20.80 4.06 22.41
CA ASN A 89 20.72 3.97 23.87
C ASN A 89 21.17 2.57 24.34
N GLY A 90 22.22 2.00 23.75
CA GLY A 90 23.01 0.84 24.22
C GLY A 90 22.31 -0.51 24.42
N GLU A 91 20.98 -0.54 24.55
CA GLU A 91 20.16 -1.69 24.94
C GLU A 91 18.87 -1.77 24.09
N PHE A 92 18.45 -0.65 23.48
CA PHE A 92 17.27 -0.53 22.63
C PHE A 92 17.57 0.22 21.34
N GLU A 93 17.14 -0.36 20.21
CA GLU A 93 17.30 0.19 18.85
C GLU A 93 15.90 0.42 18.26
N ILE A 94 15.52 1.68 18.05
CA ILE A 94 14.29 2.04 17.32
C ILE A 94 14.65 2.15 15.83
N VAL A 95 13.86 1.50 14.99
CA VAL A 95 14.04 1.47 13.54
C VAL A 95 12.74 1.88 12.88
N ASP A 96 12.80 2.86 11.98
CA ASP A 96 11.68 3.23 11.14
C ASP A 96 11.46 2.15 10.06
N TYR A 97 10.53 1.22 10.34
CA TYR A 97 10.23 0.10 9.45
C TYR A 97 9.37 0.52 8.25
N SER A 98 8.52 1.53 8.44
CA SER A 98 7.61 2.06 7.42
C SER A 98 7.16 3.48 7.79
N GLN A 99 6.62 4.22 6.83
CA GLN A 99 6.00 5.54 7.04
C GLN A 99 4.84 5.57 8.06
N LYS A 100 4.36 4.40 8.50
CA LYS A 100 3.30 4.29 9.51
C LYS A 100 3.70 3.43 10.69
N ALA A 101 4.88 2.81 10.65
CA ALA A 101 5.26 1.80 11.63
C ALA A 101 6.73 1.87 12.00
N ILE A 102 6.98 1.76 13.28
CA ILE A 102 8.31 1.74 13.89
C ILE A 102 8.51 0.40 14.57
N ALA A 103 9.74 -0.09 14.53
CA ALA A 103 10.16 -1.32 15.14
C ALA A 103 11.12 -1.03 16.30
N LEU A 104 10.89 -1.65 17.45
CA LEU A 104 11.78 -1.60 18.60
C LEU A 104 12.50 -2.94 18.74
N PHE A 105 13.82 -2.91 18.67
CA PHE A 105 14.73 -4.04 18.87
C PHE A 105 15.51 -3.86 20.18
N GLY A 106 15.94 -4.96 20.80
CA GLY A 106 16.65 -4.94 22.07
C GLY A 106 16.19 -6.02 23.05
N ASP A 107 16.75 -6.05 24.26
CA ASP A 107 16.30 -6.97 25.31
C ASP A 107 14.99 -6.46 25.93
N THR A 108 13.88 -6.71 25.24
CA THR A 108 12.54 -6.22 25.60
C THR A 108 11.84 -7.06 26.69
N LYS A 109 12.53 -8.03 27.32
CA LYS A 109 11.98 -8.84 28.42
C LYS A 109 11.46 -8.02 29.62
N PRO A 110 12.18 -7.00 30.14
CA PRO A 110 11.73 -6.26 31.32
C PRO A 110 10.65 -5.22 31.01
N ILE A 111 10.49 -4.81 29.75
CA ILE A 111 9.49 -3.83 29.30
C ILE A 111 8.32 -4.47 28.53
N LYS A 112 8.29 -5.80 28.42
CA LYS A 112 7.28 -6.55 27.68
C LYS A 112 5.85 -6.18 28.07
N GLU A 113 5.56 -6.03 29.37
CA GLU A 113 4.21 -5.73 29.85
C GLU A 113 3.77 -4.31 29.47
N LEU A 114 4.68 -3.34 29.56
CA LEU A 114 4.43 -1.96 29.14
C LEU A 114 4.23 -1.86 27.63
N LEU A 115 5.08 -2.54 26.84
CA LEU A 115 4.97 -2.60 25.37
C LEU A 115 3.67 -3.27 24.93
N MET A 116 3.21 -4.30 25.65
CA MET A 116 1.93 -4.96 25.41
C MET A 116 0.74 -4.08 25.81
N ALA A 117 0.81 -3.36 26.93
CA ALA A 117 -0.22 -2.40 27.36
C ALA A 117 -0.35 -1.23 26.37
N MET A 118 0.76 -0.80 25.78
CA MET A 118 0.80 0.17 24.68
C MET A 118 0.24 -0.37 23.36
N GLY A 119 -0.16 -1.64 23.30
CA GLY A 119 -0.73 -2.25 22.09
C GLY A 119 0.32 -2.60 21.03
N GLY A 120 1.57 -2.78 21.42
CA GLY A 120 2.63 -3.25 20.55
C GLY A 120 2.42 -4.68 20.09
N LYS A 121 2.79 -4.98 18.85
CA LYS A 121 2.74 -6.35 18.32
C LYS A 121 4.15 -6.94 18.26
N PHE A 122 4.40 -7.97 19.05
CA PHE A 122 5.68 -8.69 19.02
C PHE A 122 5.81 -9.57 17.78
N ASN A 123 6.95 -9.46 17.09
CA ASN A 123 7.33 -10.33 15.97
C ASN A 123 8.72 -10.95 16.20
N PRO A 124 8.82 -12.28 16.38
CA PRO A 124 10.10 -12.95 16.63
C PRO A 124 11.02 -13.07 15.40
N ARG A 125 10.52 -12.82 14.18
CA ARG A 125 11.30 -12.86 12.93
C ARG A 125 11.10 -11.58 12.12
N LEU A 126 11.54 -10.45 12.65
CA LEU A 126 11.55 -9.20 11.92
C LEU A 126 12.90 -9.04 11.19
N THR A 127 12.85 -8.79 9.89
CA THR A 127 14.06 -8.62 9.08
C THR A 127 14.57 -7.18 9.20
N HIS A 128 15.76 -7.00 9.76
CA HIS A 128 16.46 -5.72 9.82
C HIS A 128 17.94 -5.93 9.41
N ASN A 129 18.46 -5.12 8.49
CA ASN A 129 19.84 -5.21 7.99
C ASN A 129 20.30 -6.63 7.61
N ASN A 130 19.47 -7.38 6.88
CA ASN A 130 19.68 -8.78 6.47
C ASN A 130 19.75 -9.83 7.61
N GLU A 131 19.50 -9.43 8.86
CA GLU A 131 19.41 -10.34 10.00
C GLU A 131 17.96 -10.44 10.51
N LYS A 132 17.60 -11.63 11.00
CA LYS A 132 16.30 -11.86 11.65
C LYS A 132 16.47 -11.57 13.13
N LYS A 133 15.91 -10.45 13.58
CA LYS A 133 15.90 -10.06 14.99
C LYS A 133 14.47 -10.09 15.52
N ALA A 134 14.32 -10.43 16.79
CA ALA A 134 13.04 -10.33 17.47
C ALA A 134 12.80 -8.85 17.84
N GLY A 135 11.61 -8.34 17.54
CA GLY A 135 11.28 -6.94 17.78
C GLY A 135 9.79 -6.70 17.96
N TRP A 136 9.46 -5.51 18.45
CA TRP A 136 8.09 -5.05 18.61
C TRP A 136 7.74 -4.06 17.52
N ILE A 137 6.53 -4.16 16.97
CA ILE A 137 6.04 -3.25 15.94
C ILE A 137 4.97 -2.34 16.56
N PHE A 138 5.14 -1.03 16.36
CA PHE A 138 4.22 0.01 16.78
C PHE A 138 3.84 0.90 15.59
N GLN A 139 2.79 1.69 15.77
CA GLN A 139 2.47 2.78 14.84
C GLN A 139 3.43 3.94 15.06
N GLN A 140 3.75 4.69 14.01
CA GLN A 140 4.67 5.83 14.09
C GLN A 140 4.20 6.91 15.07
N SER A 141 2.89 7.07 15.25
CA SER A 141 2.31 8.00 16.23
C SER A 141 2.68 7.69 17.69
N LYS A 142 3.17 6.47 17.97
CA LYS A 142 3.58 6.05 19.32
C LYS A 142 5.08 6.19 19.56
N ARG A 143 5.82 6.87 18.66
CA ARG A 143 7.27 7.06 18.79
C ARG A 143 7.65 7.79 20.07
N GLU A 144 7.01 8.92 20.36
CA GLU A 144 7.28 9.73 21.56
C GLU A 144 7.03 8.95 22.87
N GLU A 145 5.99 8.12 22.89
CA GLU A 145 5.67 7.27 24.04
C GLU A 145 6.73 6.18 24.26
N LEU A 146 7.25 5.58 23.18
CA LEU A 146 8.34 4.61 23.26
C LEU A 146 9.64 5.26 23.74
N GLU A 147 9.96 6.45 23.22
CA GLU A 147 11.12 7.23 23.64
C GLU A 147 11.05 7.54 25.14
N THR A 148 9.86 7.90 25.64
CA THR A 148 9.64 8.17 27.07
C THR A 148 9.85 6.92 27.92
N ILE A 149 9.32 5.76 27.52
CA ILE A 149 9.46 4.49 28.25
C ILE A 149 10.91 4.02 28.29
N ILE A 150 11.64 4.18 27.19
CA ILE A 150 13.06 3.80 27.11
C ILE A 150 13.87 4.71 28.03
N ASN A 151 13.65 6.02 27.98
CA ASN A 151 14.40 6.99 28.80
C ASN A 151 14.11 6.85 30.30
N LEU A 152 12.85 6.51 30.68
CA LEU A 152 12.46 6.22 32.06
C LEU A 152 13.15 5.00 32.68
N LYS A 153 13.69 4.10 31.86
CA LYS A 153 14.34 2.86 32.29
C LYS A 153 15.87 2.97 32.33
N SER A 154 16.44 4.06 31.82
CA SER A 154 17.87 4.35 31.83
C SER A 154 18.35 5.09 33.10
N GLU A 155 17.43 5.45 34.01
CA GLU A 155 17.72 5.89 35.40
C GLU A 155 17.60 4.73 36.40
#